data_AF-A0A933N6Q5-F1
#
_entry.id   AF-A0A933N6Q5-F1
#
_cell.length_a   1.000
_cell.length_b   1.000
_cell.length_c   1.000
_cell.angle_alpha   90.00
_cell.angle_beta   90.00
_cell.angle_gamma   90.00
#
_symmetry.space_group_name_H-M   'P 1'
#
loop_
_entity.id
_entity.type
_entity.pdbx_description
1 polymer ?
#
loop_
_entity_poly.entity_id
_entity_poly.type
_entity_poly.pdbx_seq_one_letter_code
_entity_poly.pdbx_strand_id
1 'polypeptide(L)'
;MTDLWGDIPSVSARTPVDVLREQASLLKQKTFGKLTGFVTQPASSDHGKISATLGVQSPALDDYSVALIRITYPAELYPVEVDNLLERGRRPRAIFEPSDSVASSEGEFLDVLRNIFASDRVRQVLSGLLAHGA
;
A
#
# COMPACT_ATOMS: atom_id res chain seq x y z
N MET A 1 -12.18 33.91 26.10
CA MET A 1 -11.99 33.57 24.68
C MET A 1 -13.09 32.58 24.33
N THR A 2 -13.86 32.82 23.27
CA THR A 2 -15.00 31.98 22.90
C THR A 2 -14.51 30.76 22.14
N ASP A 3 -14.92 29.57 22.58
CA ASP A 3 -14.67 28.32 21.85
C ASP A 3 -15.61 28.25 20.63
N LEU A 4 -15.04 28.05 19.44
CA LEU A 4 -15.75 27.94 18.17
C LEU A 4 -15.73 26.52 17.60
N TRP A 5 -14.98 25.60 18.21
CA TRP A 5 -14.77 24.25 17.68
C TRP A 5 -15.77 23.24 18.24
N GLY A 6 -16.30 23.51 19.45
CA GLY A 6 -17.25 22.61 20.10
C GLY A 6 -16.67 21.23 20.35
N ASP A 7 -17.53 20.20 20.33
CA ASP A 7 -17.11 18.83 20.60
C ASP A 7 -16.43 18.19 19.38
N ILE A 8 -15.16 17.82 19.55
CA ILE A 8 -14.37 17.11 18.53
C ILE A 8 -14.50 15.60 18.75
N PRO A 9 -14.87 14.82 17.72
CA PRO A 9 -15.03 13.38 17.88
C PRO A 9 -13.68 12.69 18.14
N SER A 10 -13.63 11.83 19.16
CA SER A 10 -12.53 10.88 19.33
C SER A 10 -12.78 9.68 18.42
N VAL A 11 -11.89 9.45 17.44
CA VAL A 11 -12.06 8.36 16.48
C VAL A 11 -10.95 7.32 16.68
N SER A 12 -11.38 6.06 16.85
CA SER A 12 -10.55 4.87 16.71
C SER A 12 -11.08 4.10 15.50
N ALA A 13 -10.59 4.46 14.31
CA ALA A 13 -10.95 3.80 13.06
C ALA A 13 -9.69 3.22 12.43
N ARG A 14 -9.80 2.00 11.90
CA ARG A 14 -8.73 1.36 11.13
C ARG A 14 -8.58 2.09 9.80
N THR A 15 -7.41 2.69 9.56
CA THR A 15 -7.17 3.43 8.32
C THR A 15 -6.69 2.52 7.20
N PRO A 16 -6.80 2.94 5.92
CA PRO A 16 -6.18 2.21 4.81
C PRO A 16 -4.68 1.97 4.99
N VAL A 17 -3.96 2.88 5.64
CA VAL A 17 -2.53 2.72 5.95
C VAL A 17 -2.30 1.64 7.00
N ASP A 18 -3.18 1.53 8.00
CA ASP A 18 -3.09 0.47 9.01
C ASP A 18 -3.28 -0.91 8.38
N VAL A 19 -4.23 -1.03 7.44
CA VAL A 19 -4.40 -2.24 6.62
C VAL A 19 -3.09 -2.59 5.90
N LEU A 20 -2.42 -1.63 5.24
CA LEU A 20 -1.14 -1.89 4.57
C LEU A 20 -0.04 -2.34 5.55
N ARG A 21 0.06 -1.72 6.73
CA ARG A 21 1.06 -2.06 7.75
C ARG A 21 0.84 -3.47 8.31
N GLU A 22 -0.40 -3.87 8.49
CA GLU A 22 -0.75 -5.23 8.90
C GLU A 22 -0.34 -6.24 7.83
N GLN A 23 -0.62 -5.97 6.54
CA GLN A 23 -0.21 -6.84 5.44
C GLN A 23 1.32 -6.93 5.31
N ALA A 24 2.03 -5.82 5.51
CA ALA A 24 3.50 -5.80 5.57
C ALA A 24 4.05 -6.72 6.68
N SER A 25 3.40 -6.70 7.85
CA SER A 25 3.76 -7.56 8.99
C SER A 25 3.47 -9.03 8.71
N LEU A 26 2.33 -9.34 8.09
CA LEU A 26 1.96 -10.70 7.69
C LEU A 26 2.93 -11.29 6.67
N LEU A 27 3.44 -10.48 5.72
CA LEU A 27 4.45 -10.93 4.77
C LEU A 27 5.72 -11.40 5.48
N LYS A 28 6.19 -10.65 6.48
CA LYS A 28 7.35 -11.03 7.29
C LYS A 28 7.12 -12.36 8.02
N GLN A 29 5.94 -12.54 8.62
CA GLN A 29 5.59 -13.78 9.32
C GLN A 29 5.53 -14.97 8.35
N LYS A 30 4.86 -14.81 7.20
CA LYS A 30 4.69 -15.88 6.20
C LYS A 30 5.98 -16.31 5.53
N THR A 31 6.98 -15.43 5.49
CA THR A 31 8.30 -15.70 4.90
C THR A 31 9.38 -15.98 5.95
N PHE A 32 8.98 -16.15 7.22
CA PHE A 32 9.91 -16.37 8.34
C PHE A 32 11.02 -15.31 8.43
N GLY A 33 10.69 -14.06 8.11
CA GLY A 33 11.61 -12.94 8.12
C GLY A 33 12.53 -12.83 6.90
N LYS A 34 12.48 -13.77 5.94
CA LYS A 34 13.29 -13.69 4.72
C LYS A 34 12.93 -12.48 3.84
N LEU A 35 11.67 -12.07 3.86
CA LEU A 35 11.21 -10.82 3.28
C LEU A 35 10.56 -9.97 4.36
N THR A 36 10.72 -8.66 4.29
CA THR A 36 10.03 -7.71 5.18
C THR A 36 9.17 -6.78 4.34
N GLY A 37 7.89 -6.64 4.70
CA GLY A 37 7.06 -5.59 4.13
C GLY A 37 7.36 -4.25 4.78
N PHE A 38 7.28 -3.16 4.01
CA PHE A 38 7.40 -1.80 4.54
C PHE A 38 6.32 -0.90 3.95
N VAL A 39 5.92 0.11 4.72
CA VAL A 39 4.98 1.13 4.27
C VAL A 39 5.62 2.49 4.39
N THR A 40 5.73 3.22 3.28
CA THR A 40 6.17 4.62 3.27
C THR A 40 4.97 5.54 3.07
N GLN A 41 4.97 6.66 3.78
CA GLN A 41 3.99 7.72 3.66
C GLN A 41 4.75 9.04 3.51
N PRO A 42 4.71 9.71 2.34
CA PRO A 42 5.36 11.00 2.18
C PRO A 42 4.76 12.03 3.16
N ALA A 43 5.61 12.94 3.63
CA ALA A 43 5.22 13.96 4.62
C ALA A 43 4.25 15.02 4.06
N SER A 44 4.18 15.18 2.73
CA SER A 44 3.26 16.09 2.06
C SER A 44 2.03 15.33 1.59
N SER A 45 0.85 15.82 1.94
CA SER A 45 -0.37 15.49 1.22
C SER A 45 -0.35 16.19 -0.13
N ASP A 46 -0.81 15.48 -1.16
CA ASP A 46 -1.04 16.09 -2.47
C ASP A 46 -2.51 16.50 -2.54
N HIS A 47 -2.78 17.80 -2.63
CA HIS A 47 -4.14 18.35 -2.72
C HIS A 47 -5.13 17.83 -1.65
N GLY A 48 -4.67 17.61 -0.41
CA GLY A 48 -5.51 17.10 0.68
C GLY A 48 -5.74 15.58 0.68
N LYS A 49 -5.09 14.85 -0.23
CA LYS A 49 -5.07 13.38 -0.22
C LYS A 49 -3.86 12.86 0.55
N ILE A 50 -4.09 11.76 1.27
CA ILE A 50 -3.05 10.96 1.92
C ILE A 50 -2.61 9.90 0.92
N SER A 51 -1.29 9.77 0.72
CA SER A 51 -0.72 8.70 -0.10
C SER A 51 0.15 7.79 0.75
N ALA A 52 0.16 6.50 0.44
CA ALA A 52 1.09 5.55 1.05
C ALA A 52 1.49 4.48 0.04
N THR A 53 2.70 3.94 0.19
CA THR A 53 3.24 2.88 -0.67
C THR A 53 3.59 1.68 0.16
N LEU A 54 3.10 0.49 -0.23
CA LEU A 54 3.52 -0.79 0.31
C LEU A 54 4.58 -1.40 -0.60
N GLY A 55 5.71 -1.77 -0.02
CA GLY A 55 6.78 -2.49 -0.70
C GLY A 55 7.24 -3.72 0.07
N VAL A 56 8.10 -4.48 -0.59
CA VAL A 56 8.80 -5.64 -0.04
C VAL A 56 10.30 -5.39 -0.09
N GLN A 57 10.99 -5.79 0.96
CA GLN A 57 12.43 -5.70 1.11
C GLN A 57 13.02 -7.08 1.37
N SER A 58 14.18 -7.35 0.77
CA SER A 58 14.97 -8.56 0.99
C SER A 58 16.26 -8.22 1.73
N PRO A 59 16.39 -8.58 3.02
CA PRO A 59 17.63 -8.38 3.78
C PRO A 59 18.83 -9.15 3.20
N ALA A 60 18.58 -10.26 2.49
CA ALA A 60 19.63 -11.06 1.86
C ALA A 60 20.27 -10.39 0.63
N LEU A 61 19.68 -9.29 0.13
CA LEU A 61 20.11 -8.58 -1.06
C LEU A 61 20.50 -7.13 -0.72
N ASP A 62 21.29 -6.93 0.35
CA ASP A 62 21.68 -5.60 0.83
C ASP A 62 20.47 -4.65 0.95
N ASP A 63 19.38 -5.16 1.53
CA ASP A 63 18.14 -4.43 1.74
C ASP A 63 17.45 -3.93 0.45
N TYR A 64 17.69 -4.61 -0.69
CA TYR A 64 17.00 -4.36 -1.95
C TYR A 64 15.48 -4.39 -1.76
N SER A 65 14.82 -3.38 -2.31
CA SER A 65 13.39 -3.17 -2.13
C SER A 65 12.64 -2.97 -3.45
N VAL A 66 11.39 -3.43 -3.47
CA VAL A 66 10.47 -3.29 -4.60
C VAL A 66 9.14 -2.75 -4.08
N ALA A 67 8.66 -1.66 -4.67
CA ALA A 67 7.34 -1.14 -4.39
C ALA A 67 6.27 -1.99 -5.12
N LEU A 68 5.24 -2.42 -4.41
CA LEU A 68 4.18 -3.27 -4.95
C LEU A 68 2.97 -2.44 -5.37
N ILE A 69 2.48 -1.64 -4.43
CA ILE A 69 1.28 -0.81 -4.63
C ILE A 69 1.46 0.57 -4.02
N ARG A 70 0.76 1.53 -4.59
CA ARG A 70 0.53 2.84 -3.97
C ARG A 70 -0.97 3.04 -3.78
N ILE A 71 -1.36 3.56 -2.63
CA ILE A 71 -2.72 3.99 -2.36
C ILE A 71 -2.77 5.51 -2.24
N THR A 72 -3.90 6.08 -2.62
CA THR A 72 -4.21 7.50 -2.43
C THR A 72 -5.67 7.63 -1.98
N TYR A 73 -5.93 8.37 -0.91
CA TYR A 73 -7.28 8.47 -0.34
C TYR A 73 -7.46 9.79 0.42
N PRO A 74 -8.70 10.29 0.61
CA PRO A 74 -8.95 11.55 1.28
C PRO A 74 -8.95 11.38 2.83
N ALA A 75 -9.14 12.46 3.59
CA ALA A 75 -9.13 12.38 5.06
C ALA A 75 -10.28 11.52 5.62
N GLU A 76 -11.35 11.35 4.85
CA GLU A 76 -12.53 10.53 5.12
C GLU A 76 -12.27 9.01 4.95
N LEU A 77 -11.01 8.61 4.70
CA LEU A 77 -10.53 7.24 4.50
C LEU A 77 -10.90 6.58 3.18
N TYR A 78 -12.12 6.78 2.68
CA TYR A 78 -12.61 6.20 1.44
C TYR A 78 -13.27 7.27 0.54
N PRO A 79 -13.23 7.11 -0.78
CA PRO A 79 -12.67 5.98 -1.54
C PRO A 79 -11.13 5.96 -1.57
N VAL A 80 -10.56 4.76 -1.71
CA VAL A 80 -9.13 4.52 -1.89
C VAL A 80 -8.84 4.23 -3.35
N GLU A 81 -8.01 5.06 -3.96
CA GLU A 81 -7.40 4.82 -5.27
C GLU A 81 -6.18 3.91 -5.09
N VAL A 82 -6.09 2.82 -5.86
CA VAL A 82 -5.01 1.82 -5.78
C VAL A 82 -4.29 1.72 -7.12
N ASP A 83 -2.97 1.91 -7.05
CA ASP A 83 -2.05 1.78 -8.18
C ASP A 83 -1.20 0.52 -8.00
N ASN A 84 -1.19 -0.35 -9.01
CA ASN A 84 -0.29 -1.49 -9.09
C ASN A 84 1.04 -1.07 -9.74
N LEU A 85 2.03 -0.81 -8.90
CA LEU A 85 3.33 -0.29 -9.32
C LEU A 85 4.15 -1.31 -10.13
N LEU A 86 3.83 -2.60 -10.04
CA LEU A 86 4.50 -3.65 -10.81
C LEU A 86 4.04 -3.70 -12.28
N GLU A 87 2.85 -3.18 -12.59
CA GLU A 87 2.26 -3.19 -13.93
C GLU A 87 2.46 -1.87 -14.68
N ARG A 88 2.61 -0.74 -13.96
CA ARG A 88 2.79 0.60 -14.57
C ARG A 88 4.01 0.72 -15.49
N GLY A 89 5.08 -0.04 -15.25
CA GLY A 89 6.28 -0.03 -16.12
C GLY A 89 6.12 -0.67 -17.50
N ARG A 90 4.97 -1.31 -17.77
CA ARG A 90 4.69 -1.99 -19.05
C ARG A 90 3.79 -1.20 -19.99
N ARG A 91 3.25 -0.06 -19.56
CA ARG A 91 2.38 0.81 -20.37
C ARG A 91 3.13 2.10 -20.76
N PRO A 92 2.90 2.64 -21.97
CA PRO A 92 3.42 3.96 -22.32
C PRO A 92 2.86 4.99 -21.33
N ARG A 93 3.75 5.72 -20.65
CA ARG A 93 3.41 6.69 -19.60
C ARG A 93 2.53 7.82 -20.17
N ALA A 94 1.21 7.73 -20.02
CA ALA A 94 0.34 8.87 -20.22
C ALA A 94 0.47 9.84 -19.03
N ILE A 95 0.36 11.13 -19.31
CA ILE A 95 0.56 12.22 -18.33
C ILE A 95 -0.50 12.16 -17.21
N PHE A 96 -1.65 11.51 -17.48
CA PHE A 96 -2.74 11.26 -16.55
C PHE A 96 -3.25 9.83 -16.73
N GLU A 97 -2.57 8.86 -16.11
CA GLU A 97 -3.14 7.51 -16.01
C GLU A 97 -4.05 7.43 -14.79
N PRO A 98 -5.34 7.06 -14.97
CA PRO A 98 -6.21 6.78 -13.84
C PRO A 98 -5.62 5.64 -13.01
N SER A 99 -5.96 5.61 -11.71
CA SER A 99 -5.58 4.48 -10.87
C SER A 99 -6.15 3.17 -11.40
N ASP A 100 -5.41 2.08 -11.15
CA ASP A 100 -5.76 0.77 -11.67
C ASP A 100 -7.06 0.24 -11.06
N SER A 101 -7.38 0.66 -9.83
CA SER A 101 -8.60 0.30 -9.12
C SER A 101 -9.02 1.38 -8.13
N VAL A 102 -10.31 1.44 -7.82
CA VAL A 102 -10.88 2.31 -6.78
C VAL A 102 -11.75 1.45 -5.88
N ALA A 103 -11.59 1.59 -4.57
CA ALA A 103 -12.37 0.89 -3.55
C ALA A 103 -13.13 1.88 -2.67
N SER A 104 -14.45 1.73 -2.57
CA SER A 104 -15.33 2.66 -1.86
C SER A 104 -15.52 2.32 -0.38
N SER A 105 -14.99 1.18 0.06
CA SER A 105 -15.09 0.68 1.43
C SER A 105 -13.90 -0.20 1.81
N GLU A 106 -13.74 -0.52 3.10
CA GLU A 106 -12.69 -1.43 3.56
C GLU A 106 -12.82 -2.83 2.93
N GLY A 107 -14.04 -3.34 2.81
CA GLY A 107 -14.28 -4.66 2.19
C GLY A 107 -13.80 -4.70 0.74
N GLU A 108 -14.19 -3.70 -0.06
CA GLU A 108 -13.71 -3.57 -1.45
C GLU A 108 -12.20 -3.40 -1.51
N PHE A 109 -11.62 -2.63 -0.58
CA PHE A 109 -10.17 -2.42 -0.54
C PHE A 109 -9.42 -3.72 -0.26
N LEU A 110 -9.89 -4.52 0.70
CA LEU A 110 -9.33 -5.84 0.99
C LEU A 110 -9.45 -6.79 -0.20
N ASP A 111 -10.55 -6.74 -0.95
CA ASP A 111 -10.72 -7.54 -2.16
C ASP A 111 -9.76 -7.12 -3.29
N VAL A 112 -9.55 -5.82 -3.49
CA VAL A 112 -8.54 -5.28 -4.41
C VAL A 112 -7.14 -5.77 -4.02
N LEU A 113 -6.76 -5.64 -2.73
CA LEU A 113 -5.47 -6.11 -2.24
C LEU A 113 -5.29 -7.62 -2.44
N ARG A 114 -6.33 -8.42 -2.13
CA ARG A 114 -6.32 -9.88 -2.32
C ARG A 114 -6.03 -10.23 -3.78
N ASN A 115 -6.68 -9.57 -4.73
CA ASN A 115 -6.50 -9.81 -6.16
C ASN A 115 -5.07 -9.45 -6.61
N ILE A 116 -4.54 -8.30 -6.16
CA ILE A 116 -3.18 -7.88 -6.51
C ILE A 116 -2.14 -8.84 -5.92
N PHE A 117 -2.22 -9.17 -4.63
CA PHE A 117 -1.24 -10.03 -3.96
C PHE A 117 -1.30 -11.49 -4.43
N ALA A 118 -2.46 -11.94 -4.92
CA ALA A 118 -2.61 -13.26 -5.52
C ALA A 118 -2.13 -13.33 -6.97
N SER A 119 -1.80 -12.21 -7.62
CA SER A 119 -1.38 -12.17 -9.02
C SER A 119 -0.08 -12.93 -9.28
N ASP A 120 0.05 -13.51 -10.47
CA ASP A 120 1.27 -14.20 -10.88
C ASP A 120 2.48 -13.27 -10.87
N ARG A 121 2.28 -11.98 -11.15
CA ARG A 121 3.35 -10.99 -11.13
C ARG A 121 3.94 -10.80 -9.73
N VAL A 122 3.09 -10.62 -8.71
CA VAL A 122 3.56 -10.50 -7.33
C VAL A 122 4.26 -11.78 -6.90
N ARG A 123 3.69 -12.96 -7.21
CA ARG A 123 4.31 -14.25 -6.90
C ARG A 123 5.69 -14.40 -7.54
N GLN A 124 5.86 -14.01 -8.80
CA GLN A 124 7.15 -14.04 -9.48
C GLN A 124 8.19 -13.14 -8.80
N VAL A 125 7.80 -11.92 -8.41
CA VAL A 125 8.69 -11.00 -7.69
C VAL A 125 9.11 -11.60 -6.35
N LEU A 126 8.15 -12.09 -5.56
CA LEU A 126 8.45 -12.70 -4.26
C LEU A 126 9.34 -13.94 -4.39
N SER A 127 9.05 -14.85 -5.33
CA SER A 127 9.88 -16.02 -5.61
C SER A 127 11.29 -15.63 -6.03
N GLY A 128 11.43 -14.60 -6.88
CA GLY A 128 12.72 -14.08 -7.29
C GLY A 128 13.52 -13.55 -6.10
N LEU A 129 12.90 -12.76 -5.23
CA LEU A 129 13.57 -12.24 -4.01
C LEU A 129 13.97 -13.38 -3.05
N LEU A 130 13.10 -14.37 -2.86
CA LEU A 130 13.36 -15.52 -1.98
C LEU A 130 14.48 -16.42 -2.50
N ALA A 131 14.61 -16.57 -3.82
CA ALA A 131 15.64 -17.43 -4.42
C ALA A 131 17.07 -16.96 -4.12
N HIS A 132 17.26 -15.66 -3.85
CA HIS A 132 18.56 -15.10 -3.50
C HIS A 132 18.88 -15.16 -1.99
N GLY A 133 17.90 -15.47 -1.14
CA GLY A 133 18.04 -15.64 0.31
C GLY A 133 17.73 -17.05 0.81
N ALA A 134 17.84 -18.04 -0.08
CA ALA A 134 17.64 -19.46 0.22
C ALA A 134 18.95 -20.09 0.74
#